data_AF-A0A2I1FGK9-F1
#
_entry.id   AF-A0A2I1FGK9-F1
#
_cell.length_a   1.000
_cell.length_b   1.000
_cell.length_c   1.000
_cell.angle_alpha   90.00
_cell.angle_beta   90.00
_cell.angle_gamma   90.00
#
_symmetry.space_group_name_H-M   'P 1'
#
loop_
_entity.id
_entity.type
_entity.pdbx_description
1 polymer ?
#
loop_
_entity_poly.entity_id
_entity_poly.type
_entity_poly.pdbx_seq_one_letter_code
_entity_poly.pdbx_strand_id
1 'polypeptide(L)'
;MKSKLDSEIRQNRKKCYPIKWFDRQLAFKFESGDFDCGDSGASVMDETGKALGILHAKWITPYQTYGIASPYFAILEALDVSIYISPDPVTPTITSS
;
A
#
# COMPACT_ATOMS: atom_id res chain seq x y z
N MET A 1 -20.08 -21.81 -3.27
CA MET A 1 -19.71 -22.82 -2.25
C MET A 1 -18.19 -22.82 -2.13
N LYS A 2 -17.61 -22.55 -0.94
CA LYS A 2 -16.14 -22.56 -0.80
C LYS A 2 -15.67 -24.01 -0.71
N SER A 3 -14.60 -24.33 -1.43
CA SER A 3 -14.04 -25.68 -1.49
C SER A 3 -13.35 -26.06 -0.18
N LYS A 4 -13.12 -27.37 0.05
CA LYS A 4 -12.32 -27.85 1.19
C LYS A 4 -10.92 -27.22 1.19
N LEU A 5 -10.33 -27.07 0.00
CA LEU A 5 -9.05 -26.41 -0.22
C LEU A 5 -9.06 -24.94 0.26
N ASP A 6 -10.12 -24.19 -0.02
CA ASP A 6 -10.25 -22.80 0.45
C ASP A 6 -10.26 -22.70 1.97
N SER A 7 -10.85 -23.68 2.65
CA SER A 7 -10.88 -23.74 4.12
C SER A 7 -9.50 -24.04 4.70
N GLU A 8 -8.78 -25.00 4.12
CA GLU A 8 -7.43 -25.38 4.53
C GLU A 8 -6.44 -24.23 4.34
N ILE A 9 -6.48 -23.56 3.18
CA ILE A 9 -5.66 -22.36 2.90
C ILE A 9 -5.92 -21.27 3.94
N ARG A 10 -7.19 -21.01 4.27
CA ARG A 10 -7.55 -20.00 5.29
C ARG A 10 -7.03 -20.35 6.68
N GLN A 11 -7.12 -21.61 7.08
CA GLN A 11 -6.63 -22.05 8.39
C GLN A 11 -5.10 -21.96 8.48
N ASN A 12 -4.38 -22.35 7.43
CA ASN A 12 -2.93 -22.21 7.38
C ASN A 12 -2.50 -20.74 7.38
N ARG A 13 -3.19 -19.88 6.61
CA ARG A 13 -2.96 -18.43 6.64
C ARG A 13 -3.13 -17.86 8.05
N LYS A 14 -4.16 -18.26 8.80
CA LYS A 14 -4.35 -17.82 10.20
C LYS A 14 -3.25 -18.27 11.16
N LYS A 15 -2.58 -19.38 10.91
CA LYS A 15 -1.45 -19.86 11.75
C LYS A 15 -0.18 -19.08 11.46
N CYS A 16 0.15 -18.90 10.19
CA CYS A 16 1.32 -18.12 9.76
C CYS A 16 1.13 -16.63 10.01
N TYR A 17 -0.13 -16.19 10.00
CA TYR A 17 -0.52 -14.81 10.10
C TYR A 17 -1.72 -14.67 11.06
N PRO A 18 -1.47 -14.67 12.38
CA PRO A 18 -2.52 -14.67 13.40
C PRO A 18 -3.36 -13.40 13.43
N ILE A 19 -2.83 -12.29 12.91
CA ILE A 19 -3.57 -11.05 12.68
C ILE A 19 -4.46 -11.28 11.46
N LYS A 20 -5.77 -10.97 11.55
CA LYS A 20 -6.67 -10.97 10.37
C LYS A 20 -6.03 -10.07 9.32
N TRP A 21 -5.42 -10.66 8.28
CA TRP A 21 -4.98 -9.89 7.12
C TRP A 21 -6.22 -9.24 6.54
N PHE A 22 -6.28 -7.93 6.64
CA PHE A 22 -7.20 -7.16 5.84
C PHE A 22 -6.69 -7.30 4.41
N ASP A 23 -7.30 -8.20 3.64
CA ASP A 23 -7.20 -8.28 2.17
C ASP A 23 -7.73 -6.99 1.50
N ARG A 24 -7.75 -5.86 2.21
CA ARG A 24 -8.17 -4.55 1.76
C ARG A 24 -6.92 -3.82 1.27
N GLN A 25 -6.39 -4.28 0.16
CA GLN A 25 -5.43 -3.49 -0.60
C GLN A 25 -6.17 -2.32 -1.23
N LEU A 26 -5.49 -1.17 -1.33
CA LEU A 26 -5.97 -0.04 -2.09
C LEU A 26 -5.46 -0.17 -3.52
N ALA A 27 -6.31 0.15 -4.50
CA ALA A 27 -5.93 0.24 -5.90
C ALA A 27 -6.07 1.69 -6.36
N PHE A 28 -4.97 2.27 -6.79
CA PHE A 28 -4.91 3.64 -7.29
C PHE A 28 -4.69 3.62 -8.78
N LYS A 29 -5.53 4.34 -9.52
CA LYS A 29 -5.37 4.51 -10.95
C LYS A 29 -4.21 5.49 -11.21
N PHE A 30 -3.29 5.11 -12.09
CA PHE A 30 -2.19 5.96 -12.57
C PHE A 30 -2.22 6.05 -14.09
N GLU A 31 -1.82 7.19 -14.65
CA GLU A 31 -1.59 7.30 -16.08
C GLU A 31 -0.30 6.56 -16.47
N SER A 32 -0.12 6.33 -17.77
CA SER A 32 1.06 5.64 -18.26
C SER A 32 2.33 6.46 -17.99
N GLY A 33 3.25 5.89 -17.20
CA GLY A 33 4.53 6.52 -16.84
C GLY A 33 4.56 7.19 -15.47
N ASP A 34 3.41 7.38 -14.81
CA ASP A 34 3.36 7.97 -13.46
C ASP A 34 3.83 7.01 -12.36
N PHE A 35 3.89 5.72 -12.67
CA PHE A 35 4.24 4.67 -11.73
C PHE A 35 4.95 3.52 -12.43
N ASP A 36 6.15 3.18 -11.96
CA ASP A 36 6.98 2.15 -12.56
C ASP A 36 7.77 1.30 -11.56
N CYS A 37 8.49 0.32 -12.11
CA CYS A 37 9.35 -0.55 -11.33
C CYS A 37 10.47 0.29 -10.70
N GLY A 38 10.44 0.42 -9.38
CA GLY A 38 11.34 1.30 -8.62
C GLY A 38 10.59 2.10 -7.56
N ASP A 39 9.31 2.41 -7.80
CA ASP A 39 8.47 3.20 -6.91
C ASP A 39 7.88 2.38 -5.74
N SER A 40 8.38 1.16 -5.53
CA SER A 40 7.95 0.33 -4.39
C SER A 40 8.37 1.00 -3.08
N GLY A 41 7.46 1.09 -2.13
CA GLY A 41 7.66 1.82 -0.88
C GLY A 41 7.26 3.30 -0.95
N ALA A 42 6.98 3.85 -2.14
CA ALA A 42 6.51 5.22 -2.24
C ALA A 42 5.12 5.41 -1.61
N SER A 43 4.89 6.59 -1.04
CA SER A 43 3.62 6.98 -0.44
C SER A 43 2.66 7.52 -1.49
N VAL A 44 1.43 7.00 -1.51
CA VAL A 44 0.32 7.64 -2.24
C VAL A 44 -0.32 8.67 -1.31
N MET A 45 -0.42 9.91 -1.78
CA MET A 45 -0.98 11.04 -1.04
C MET A 45 -2.29 11.48 -1.69
N ASP A 46 -3.23 12.00 -0.90
CA ASP A 46 -4.36 12.76 -1.45
C ASP A 46 -4.00 14.23 -1.72
N GLU A 47 -4.94 14.96 -2.29
CA GLU A 47 -4.80 16.39 -2.62
C GLU A 47 -4.54 17.28 -1.39
N THR A 48 -4.85 16.81 -0.19
CA THR A 48 -4.61 17.52 1.08
C THR A 48 -3.24 17.21 1.67
N GLY A 49 -2.46 16.33 1.04
CA GLY A 49 -1.18 15.87 1.55
C GLY A 49 -1.30 14.78 2.62
N LYS A 50 -2.43 14.08 2.70
CA LYS A 50 -2.59 12.94 3.61
C LYS A 50 -2.07 11.66 2.95
N ALA A 51 -1.23 10.92 3.68
CA ALA A 51 -0.75 9.62 3.23
C ALA A 51 -1.85 8.56 3.28
N LEU A 52 -2.19 7.98 2.14
CA LEU A 52 -3.26 6.99 1.98
C LEU A 52 -2.73 5.55 2.06
N GLY A 53 -1.62 5.27 1.37
CA GLY A 53 -1.00 3.94 1.39
C GLY A 53 0.42 3.91 0.86
N ILE A 54 1.08 2.76 1.03
CA ILE A 54 2.43 2.48 0.57
C ILE A 54 2.37 1.51 -0.62
N LEU A 55 2.89 1.93 -1.77
CA LEU A 55 2.91 1.15 -3.01
C LEU A 55 3.77 -0.10 -2.84
N HIS A 56 3.28 -1.25 -3.33
CA HIS A 56 4.04 -2.50 -3.28
C HIS A 56 3.83 -3.42 -4.50
N ALA A 57 2.85 -3.14 -5.36
CA ALA A 57 2.69 -3.91 -6.59
C ALA A 57 2.07 -3.06 -7.72
N LYS A 58 2.30 -3.50 -8.95
CA LYS A 58 1.75 -2.92 -10.18
C LYS A 58 0.78 -3.89 -10.81
N TRP A 59 -0.44 -3.42 -11.10
CA TRP A 59 -1.44 -4.17 -11.84
C TRP A 59 -1.75 -3.45 -13.15
N ILE A 60 -1.39 -4.09 -14.27
CA ILE A 60 -1.57 -3.54 -15.60
C ILE A 60 -2.72 -4.26 -16.29
N THR A 61 -3.60 -3.48 -16.90
CA THR A 61 -4.67 -3.95 -17.80
C THR A 61 -4.49 -3.27 -19.17
N PRO A 62 -5.16 -3.74 -20.24
CA PRO A 62 -5.10 -3.08 -21.55
C PRO A 62 -5.58 -1.62 -21.56
N TYR A 63 -6.34 -1.19 -20.55
CA TYR A 63 -6.93 0.14 -20.48
C TYR A 63 -6.29 1.05 -19.42
N GLN A 64 -5.65 0.44 -18.42
CA GLN A 64 -5.25 1.18 -17.22
C GLN A 64 -4.13 0.49 -16.45
N THR A 65 -3.27 1.31 -15.86
CA THR A 65 -2.31 0.92 -14.83
C THR A 65 -2.85 1.27 -13.44
N TYR A 66 -2.73 0.32 -12.53
CA TYR A 66 -3.02 0.52 -11.11
C TYR A 66 -1.78 0.27 -10.25
N GLY A 67 -1.56 1.16 -9.29
CA GLY A 67 -0.67 0.94 -8.17
C GLY A 67 -1.45 0.29 -7.04
N ILE A 68 -0.97 -0.85 -6.57
CA ILE A 68 -1.54 -1.56 -5.42
C ILE A 68 -0.76 -1.14 -4.18
N ALA A 69 -1.49 -0.68 -3.17
CA ALA A 69 -0.92 -0.12 -1.96
C ALA A 69 -1.49 -0.76 -0.69
N SER A 70 -0.64 -0.83 0.33
CA SER A 70 -1.04 -1.18 1.69
C SER A 70 -1.53 0.09 2.39
N PRO A 71 -2.73 0.11 2.97
CA PRO A 71 -3.27 1.31 3.60
C PRO A 71 -2.47 1.67 4.84
N TYR A 72 -2.13 2.96 5.00
CA TYR A 72 -1.26 3.42 6.10
C TYR A 72 -1.81 3.04 7.48
N PHE A 73 -3.11 3.22 7.73
CA PHE A 73 -3.70 2.89 9.03
C PHE A 73 -3.43 1.44 9.46
N ALA A 74 -3.49 0.50 8.51
CA ALA A 74 -3.28 -0.92 8.81
C ALA A 74 -1.80 -1.23 9.06
N ILE A 75 -0.89 -0.55 8.36
CA ILE A 75 0.55 -0.67 8.59
C ILE A 75 0.90 -0.15 9.99
N LEU A 76 0.39 1.03 10.34
CA LEU A 76 0.62 1.67 11.64
C LEU A 76 0.08 0.80 12.79
N GLU A 77 -1.14 0.28 12.66
CA GLU A 77 -1.75 -0.63 13.63
C GLU A 77 -0.95 -1.93 13.77
N ALA A 78 -0.51 -2.52 12.66
CA ALA A 78 0.23 -3.78 12.68
C ALA A 78 1.64 -3.64 13.29
N LEU A 79 2.27 -2.48 13.14
CA LEU A 79 3.61 -2.20 13.66
C LEU A 79 3.62 -1.51 15.03
N ASP A 80 2.45 -1.13 15.54
CA ASP A 80 2.28 -0.33 16.76
C ASP A 80 3.10 0.97 16.74
N VAL A 81 2.97 1.71 15.64
CA VAL A 81 3.68 2.99 15.43
C VAL A 81 2.72 4.10 15.01
N SER A 82 3.08 5.35 15.32
CA SER A 82 2.36 6.55 14.90
C SER A 82 3.21 7.42 13.98
N ILE A 83 2.59 8.03 12.97
CA ILE A 83 3.26 9.05 12.15
C ILE A 83 3.41 10.32 12.98
N TYR A 84 4.65 10.77 13.19
CA TYR A 84 4.94 12.07 13.78
C TYR A 84 5.07 13.10 12.66
N ILE A 85 4.16 14.08 12.65
CA ILE A 85 4.27 15.25 11.76
C ILE A 85 5.11 16.28 12.50
N SER A 86 6.34 16.50 12.03
CA SER A 86 7.18 17.58 12.53
C SER A 86 6.46 18.91 12.30
N PRO A 87 6.35 19.79 13.33
CA PRO A 87 5.83 21.14 13.14
C PRO A 87 6.79 22.00 12.30
N ASP A 88 8.08 21.63 12.26
CA ASP A 88 9.08 22.31 11.45
C ASP A 88 9.02 21.77 10.01
N PRO A 89 8.68 22.62 9.01
CA PRO A 89 8.64 22.21 7.63
C PRO A 89 10.05 21.84 7.15
N VAL A 90 10.19 20.63 6.60
CA VAL A 90 11.44 20.23 5.95
C VAL A 90 11.53 20.96 4.62
N THR A 91 12.59 21.73 4.42
CA THR A 91 12.86 22.33 3.10
C THR A 91 13.25 21.20 2.15
N PRO A 92 12.48 20.93 1.08
CA PRO A 92 12.82 19.84 0.16
C PRO A 92 14.17 20.14 -0.49
N THR A 93 15.12 19.22 -0.32
CA THR A 93 16.41 19.32 -1.01
C THR A 93 16.18 18.86 -2.44
N ILE A 94 16.13 19.81 -3.38
CA ILE A 94 16.07 19.48 -4.81
C ILE A 94 17.47 19.01 -5.22
N THR A 95 17.66 17.69 -5.37
CA THR A 95 18.82 17.15 -6.06
C THR A 95 18.52 17.13 -7.55
N SER A 96 19.14 18.05 -8.31
CA SER A 96 19.17 17.96 -9.76
C SER A 96 20.03 16.77 -10.19
N SER A 97 19.45 15.88 -11.00
CA SER A 97 20.14 14.81 -11.73
C SER A 97 20.50 15.26 -13.14
#